data_AF-A0A166FNW8-F1
#
_entry.id   AF-A0A166FNW8-F1
#
_cell.length_a   1.000
_cell.length_b   1.000
_cell.length_c   1.000
_cell.angle_alpha   90.00
_cell.angle_beta   90.00
_cell.angle_gamma   90.00
#
_symmetry.space_group_name_H-M   'P 1'
#
loop_
_entity.id
_entity.type
_entity.pdbx_description
1 polymer ?
#
loop_
_entity_poly.entity_id
_entity_poly.type
_entity_poly.pdbx_seq_one_letter_code
_entity_poly.pdbx_strand_id
1 'polypeptide(L)'
;MIQRPRSPSAFQEARRKSFYDGQSAVLDWDELEILGPNITDKYTLSQLARMSGNAYALPEQSNWWDIDEKWNRSSPVGWEDPDMNGFRGHVFATPDNSTIVLSIKGTTTYGGTAKQDKLNDNLLFSCCCSRSPWIFGTVCDCYSGKSRCDNTCLHEALMDDNLFYSIGLNLYNNLTQIYPESNIWLIGHSLGGAVASLLSATFGSPSVAFESPGEALAAKRLYLPPPPSGEVHPGIIHVYHTADPIPQGACTGPFSWCIQAGYALETQCHLGKSIVYDTVTELKWRVELRRHTIKTVIEEVIEREWDVPEATPEEECIDCFKWEFGEYKNETISA
;
A
#
# COMPACT_ATOMS: atom_id res chain seq x y z
N MET A 1 12.26 -15.79 6.13
CA MET A 1 11.31 -16.76 5.54
C MET A 1 10.09 -16.01 5.05
N ILE A 2 9.74 -16.18 3.77
CA ILE A 2 8.52 -15.65 3.16
C ILE A 2 7.72 -16.84 2.62
N GLN A 3 6.39 -16.75 2.70
CA GLN A 3 5.48 -17.72 2.10
C GLN A 3 5.02 -17.16 0.75
N ARG A 4 5.31 -17.90 -0.33
CA ARG A 4 4.97 -17.51 -1.70
C ARG A 4 4.06 -18.56 -2.33
N PRO A 5 3.00 -18.18 -3.06
CA PRO A 5 2.22 -19.14 -3.83
C PRO A 5 3.12 -19.82 -4.87
N ARG A 6 3.12 -21.16 -4.91
CA ARG A 6 3.98 -21.93 -5.83
C ARG A 6 3.69 -21.63 -7.29
N SER A 7 2.42 -21.36 -7.61
CA SER A 7 1.97 -21.09 -8.97
C SER A 7 1.17 -19.78 -9.02
N PRO A 8 1.68 -18.75 -9.74
CA PRO A 8 0.94 -17.52 -9.97
C PRO A 8 -0.41 -17.75 -10.66
N SER A 9 -0.50 -18.70 -11.59
CA SER A 9 -1.77 -19.03 -12.25
C SER A 9 -2.77 -19.68 -11.30
N ALA A 10 -2.31 -20.55 -10.40
CA ALA A 10 -3.16 -21.11 -9.35
C ALA A 10 -3.64 -20.04 -8.37
N PHE A 11 -2.78 -19.07 -8.02
CA PHE A 11 -3.14 -17.93 -7.18
C PHE A 11 -4.24 -17.08 -7.82
N GLN A 12 -4.11 -16.72 -9.10
CA GLN A 12 -5.16 -15.97 -9.81
C GLN A 12 -6.46 -16.77 -9.94
N GLU A 13 -6.37 -18.07 -10.18
CA GLU A 13 -7.56 -18.93 -10.23
C GLU A 13 -8.24 -19.05 -8.85
N ALA A 14 -7.48 -19.09 -7.76
CA ALA A 14 -8.03 -19.07 -6.40
C ALA A 14 -8.79 -17.78 -6.11
N ARG A 15 -8.24 -16.63 -6.50
CA ARG A 15 -8.94 -15.33 -6.42
C ARG A 15 -10.25 -15.37 -7.20
N ARG A 16 -10.20 -15.84 -8.45
CA ARG A 16 -11.36 -15.96 -9.34
C ARG A 16 -12.46 -16.83 -8.73
N LYS A 17 -12.11 -18.03 -8.23
CA LYS A 17 -13.06 -18.95 -7.57
C LYS A 17 -13.64 -18.37 -6.28
N SER A 18 -12.81 -17.70 -5.48
CA SER A 18 -13.29 -17.06 -4.26
C SER A 18 -14.32 -15.97 -4.56
N PHE A 19 -14.12 -15.23 -5.66
CA PHE A 19 -15.05 -14.18 -6.08
C PHE A 19 -16.34 -14.73 -6.69
N TYR A 20 -16.26 -15.56 -7.73
CA TYR A 20 -17.45 -16.00 -8.47
C TYR A 20 -18.20 -17.14 -7.80
N ASP A 21 -17.49 -18.05 -7.12
CA ASP A 21 -18.05 -19.30 -6.63
C ASP A 21 -18.18 -19.34 -5.10
N GLY A 22 -17.66 -18.32 -4.40
CA GLY A 22 -17.58 -18.30 -2.93
C GLY A 22 -16.71 -19.43 -2.36
N GLN A 23 -15.81 -19.99 -3.17
CA GLN A 23 -15.03 -21.18 -2.83
C GLN A 23 -13.62 -20.82 -2.39
N SER A 24 -13.17 -21.41 -1.28
CA SER A 24 -11.75 -21.44 -0.93
C SER A 24 -11.03 -22.47 -1.80
N ALA A 25 -10.00 -22.06 -2.55
CA ALA A 25 -9.14 -22.97 -3.28
C ALA A 25 -7.95 -23.39 -2.42
N VAL A 26 -7.57 -24.68 -2.50
CA VAL A 26 -6.32 -25.15 -1.90
C VAL A 26 -5.16 -24.61 -2.74
N LEU A 27 -4.34 -23.78 -2.12
CA LEU A 27 -3.11 -23.25 -2.70
C LEU A 27 -1.91 -23.90 -2.06
N ASP A 28 -1.00 -24.38 -2.89
CA ASP A 28 0.34 -24.78 -2.43
C ASP A 28 1.19 -23.53 -2.25
N TRP A 29 1.80 -23.42 -1.07
CA TRP A 29 2.73 -22.37 -0.72
C TRP A 29 4.12 -22.94 -0.55
N ASP A 30 5.11 -22.25 -1.08
CA ASP A 30 6.51 -22.54 -0.83
C ASP A 30 7.02 -21.62 0.30
N GLU A 31 7.70 -22.22 1.26
CA GLU A 31 8.46 -21.49 2.27
C GLU A 31 9.85 -21.22 1.72
N LEU A 32 10.09 -19.96 1.37
CA LEU A 32 11.31 -19.53 0.72
C LEU A 32 12.15 -18.68 1.68
N GLU A 33 13.44 -18.98 1.72
CA GLU A 33 14.42 -18.08 2.30
C GLU A 33 14.83 -17.06 1.24
N ILE A 34 14.23 -15.88 1.30
CA ILE A 34 14.50 -14.76 0.39
C ILE A 34 15.29 -13.72 1.17
N LEU A 35 16.31 -13.15 0.52
CA LEU A 35 17.06 -12.03 1.07
C LEU A 35 16.14 -10.80 1.13
N GLY A 36 15.79 -10.38 2.33
CA GLY A 36 15.01 -9.16 2.59
C GLY A 36 15.89 -8.02 3.13
N PRO A 37 15.36 -6.79 3.16
CA PRO A 37 16.04 -5.69 3.81
C PRO A 37 16.18 -5.95 5.31
N ASN A 38 17.28 -5.48 5.91
CA ASN A 38 17.48 -5.56 7.35
C ASN A 38 16.65 -4.48 8.06
N ILE A 39 15.46 -4.86 8.54
CA ILE A 39 14.53 -3.93 9.16
C ILE A 39 14.88 -3.48 10.57
N THR A 40 15.86 -4.11 11.23
CA THR A 40 16.35 -3.66 12.54
C THR A 40 17.50 -2.66 12.42
N ASP A 41 18.02 -2.45 11.21
CA ASP A 41 19.08 -1.50 10.92
C ASP A 41 18.51 -0.15 10.48
N LYS A 42 18.75 0.87 11.32
CA LYS A 42 18.33 2.26 11.07
C LYS A 42 18.81 2.78 9.71
N TYR A 43 20.04 2.44 9.32
CA TYR A 43 20.60 2.88 8.04
C TYR A 43 19.82 2.30 6.87
N THR A 44 19.51 1.01 6.90
CA THR A 44 18.68 0.33 5.88
C THR A 44 17.30 0.99 5.78
N LEU A 45 16.61 1.23 6.89
CA LEU A 45 15.30 1.90 6.87
C LEU A 45 15.39 3.32 6.30
N SER A 46 16.43 4.10 6.66
CA SER A 46 16.67 5.43 6.09
C SER A 46 16.87 5.37 4.57
N GLN A 47 17.65 4.42 4.07
CA GLN A 47 17.87 4.27 2.62
C GLN A 47 16.56 3.93 1.87
N LEU A 48 15.76 3.02 2.40
CA LEU A 48 14.47 2.67 1.78
C LEU A 48 13.45 3.81 1.88
N ALA A 49 13.45 4.57 2.98
CA ALA A 49 12.60 5.75 3.12
C ALA A 49 13.00 6.84 2.11
N ARG A 50 14.29 7.10 1.93
CA ARG A 50 14.83 8.03 0.91
C ARG A 50 14.47 7.60 -0.51
N MET A 51 14.61 6.31 -0.84
CA MET A 51 14.15 5.78 -2.14
C MET A 51 12.64 5.93 -2.33
N SER A 52 11.85 5.77 -1.26
CA SER A 52 10.40 6.02 -1.26
C SER A 52 10.09 7.50 -1.49
N GLY A 53 10.90 8.40 -0.92
CA GLY A 53 10.86 9.85 -1.20
C GLY A 53 11.23 10.18 -2.65
N ASN A 54 12.20 9.47 -3.22
CA ASN A 54 12.61 9.62 -4.62
C ASN A 54 11.53 9.18 -5.61
N ALA A 55 10.55 8.36 -5.20
CA ALA A 55 9.41 8.06 -6.05
C ALA A 55 8.58 9.29 -6.44
N TYR A 56 8.74 10.42 -5.73
CA TYR A 56 8.03 11.68 -5.96
C TYR A 56 8.79 12.69 -6.82
N ALA A 57 10.01 12.37 -7.25
CA ALA A 57 10.89 13.33 -7.91
C ALA A 57 11.71 12.66 -9.02
N LEU A 58 12.25 13.46 -9.93
CA LEU A 58 13.34 13.03 -10.82
C LEU A 58 14.71 13.43 -10.23
N PRO A 59 15.82 12.75 -10.58
CA PRO A 59 17.15 12.97 -9.99
C PRO A 59 17.65 14.42 -9.94
N GLU A 60 17.25 15.28 -10.88
CA GLU A 60 17.69 16.67 -10.96
C GLU A 60 16.83 17.65 -10.13
N GLN A 61 15.79 17.16 -9.48
CA GLN A 61 14.87 17.98 -8.70
C GLN A 61 15.35 18.15 -7.26
N SER A 62 15.05 19.30 -6.66
CA SER A 62 15.55 19.68 -5.32
C SER A 62 15.06 18.79 -4.16
N ASN A 63 14.02 18.00 -4.40
CA ASN A 63 13.45 17.04 -3.44
C ASN A 63 13.90 15.59 -3.71
N TRP A 64 14.90 15.39 -4.58
CA TRP A 64 15.59 14.11 -4.72
C TRP A 64 16.58 13.92 -3.56
N TRP A 65 16.54 12.74 -2.96
CA TRP A 65 17.37 12.32 -1.85
C TRP A 65 18.62 11.60 -2.33
N ASP A 66 19.75 11.99 -1.75
CA ASP A 66 20.99 11.23 -1.87
C ASP A 66 20.83 9.87 -1.17
N ILE A 67 21.15 8.82 -1.92
CA ILE A 67 21.16 7.43 -1.47
C ILE A 67 22.56 6.85 -1.66
N ASP A 68 22.83 5.72 -1.02
CA ASP A 68 24.08 4.97 -1.13
C ASP A 68 24.44 4.73 -2.61
N GLU A 69 25.71 4.94 -2.95
CA GLU A 69 26.25 4.82 -4.31
C GLU A 69 25.96 3.44 -4.94
N LYS A 70 25.79 2.40 -4.12
CA LYS A 70 25.42 1.06 -4.62
C LYS A 70 24.05 1.04 -5.33
N TRP A 71 23.18 2.02 -5.06
CA TRP A 71 21.86 2.16 -5.64
C TRP A 71 21.77 3.25 -6.71
N ASN A 72 22.89 3.84 -7.12
CA ASN A 72 22.93 5.00 -8.01
C ASN A 72 22.44 4.72 -9.46
N ARG A 73 22.06 3.48 -9.75
CA ARG A 73 21.34 3.12 -10.98
C ARG A 73 19.83 3.14 -10.68
N SER A 74 19.17 4.24 -11.05
CA SER A 74 17.71 4.36 -10.98
C SER A 74 17.10 4.57 -12.36
N SER A 75 16.00 3.87 -12.64
CA SER A 75 15.16 4.10 -13.82
C SER A 75 13.79 4.62 -13.40
N PRO A 76 13.32 5.77 -13.92
CA PRO A 76 11.98 6.26 -13.62
C PRO A 76 10.92 5.35 -14.26
N VAL A 77 9.75 5.28 -13.63
CA VAL A 77 8.54 4.59 -14.14
C VAL A 77 7.38 5.57 -14.15
N GLY A 78 6.69 5.72 -15.29
CA GLY A 78 5.48 6.55 -15.40
C GLY A 78 5.74 8.06 -15.43
N TRP A 79 6.99 8.46 -15.67
CA TRP A 79 7.44 9.85 -15.75
C TRP A 79 7.61 10.35 -17.19
N GLU A 80 7.37 9.50 -18.19
CA GLU A 80 7.64 9.77 -19.60
C GLU A 80 6.73 10.87 -20.17
N ASP A 81 5.49 10.94 -19.67
CA ASP A 81 4.51 11.93 -20.08
C ASP A 81 4.09 12.81 -18.89
N PRO A 82 4.44 14.11 -18.90
CA PRO A 82 4.05 15.05 -17.85
C PRO A 82 2.53 15.20 -17.67
N ASP A 83 1.77 14.98 -18.73
CA ASP A 83 0.30 15.09 -18.77
C ASP A 83 -0.40 13.78 -18.36
N MET A 84 0.36 12.67 -18.24
CA MET A 84 -0.19 11.42 -17.72
C MET A 84 -0.43 11.49 -16.21
N ASN A 85 -1.70 11.33 -15.85
CA ASN A 85 -2.18 11.18 -14.50
C ASN A 85 -2.21 9.68 -14.17
N GLY A 86 -1.10 9.14 -13.69
CA GLY A 86 -0.98 7.70 -13.50
C GLY A 86 0.05 7.29 -12.47
N PHE A 87 0.22 5.97 -12.40
CA PHE A 87 1.21 5.32 -11.54
C PHE A 87 2.60 5.88 -11.82
N ARG A 88 3.36 6.19 -10.77
CA ARG A 88 4.75 6.66 -10.88
C ARG A 88 5.63 5.94 -9.88
N GLY A 89 6.92 5.89 -10.16
CA GLY A 89 7.90 5.28 -9.28
C GLY A 89 9.29 5.28 -9.86
N HIS A 90 10.17 4.55 -9.19
CA HIS A 90 11.55 4.31 -9.62
C HIS A 90 11.93 2.86 -9.38
N VAL A 91 12.78 2.33 -10.27
CA VAL A 91 13.43 1.04 -10.09
C VAL A 91 14.90 1.31 -9.78
N PHE A 92 15.35 0.91 -8.60
CA PHE A 92 16.75 0.94 -8.19
C PHE A 92 17.35 -0.45 -8.32
N ALA A 93 18.62 -0.55 -8.70
CA ALA A 93 19.32 -1.82 -8.82
C ALA A 93 20.69 -1.75 -8.16
N THR A 94 21.10 -2.85 -7.52
CA THR A 94 22.50 -3.04 -7.13
C THR A 94 23.39 -3.13 -8.38
N PRO A 95 24.71 -2.90 -8.29
CA PRO A 95 25.57 -2.84 -9.46
C PRO A 95 25.63 -4.15 -10.27
N ASP A 96 25.40 -5.28 -9.60
CA ASP A 96 25.33 -6.64 -10.12
C ASP A 96 23.91 -7.12 -10.45
N ASN A 97 22.89 -6.26 -10.27
CA ASN A 97 21.47 -6.57 -10.41
C ASN A 97 20.96 -7.72 -9.50
N SER A 98 21.69 -8.11 -8.45
CA SER A 98 21.22 -9.17 -7.54
C SER A 98 20.01 -8.75 -6.70
N THR A 99 19.83 -7.44 -6.47
CA THR A 99 18.65 -6.89 -5.80
C THR A 99 18.10 -5.71 -6.59
N ILE A 100 16.80 -5.76 -6.86
CA ILE A 100 16.02 -4.72 -7.53
C ILE A 100 15.01 -4.17 -6.53
N VAL A 101 14.95 -2.86 -6.38
CA VAL A 101 13.98 -2.19 -5.50
C VAL A 101 13.00 -1.42 -6.38
N LEU A 102 11.74 -1.83 -6.37
CA LEU A 102 10.66 -1.07 -6.98
C LEU A 102 10.07 -0.13 -5.93
N SER A 103 10.32 1.16 -6.11
CA SER A 103 9.79 2.24 -5.28
C SER A 103 8.55 2.85 -5.94
N ILE A 104 7.42 2.77 -5.25
CA ILE A 104 6.12 3.19 -5.76
C ILE A 104 5.74 4.53 -5.12
N LYS A 105 5.39 5.49 -5.97
CA LYS A 105 4.95 6.81 -5.54
C LYS A 105 3.57 6.72 -4.90
N GLY A 106 3.39 7.40 -3.78
CA GLY A 106 2.06 7.65 -3.21
C GLY A 106 1.42 8.94 -3.70
N THR A 107 0.55 9.51 -2.87
CA THR A 107 -0.38 10.56 -3.27
C THR A 107 0.24 11.94 -3.42
N THR A 108 -0.10 12.61 -4.52
CA THR A 108 0.09 14.05 -4.71
C THR A 108 -1.24 14.77 -4.49
N THR A 109 -1.24 15.85 -3.71
CA THR A 109 -2.49 16.55 -3.34
C THR A 109 -2.97 17.55 -4.39
N TYR A 110 -2.06 18.10 -5.20
CA TYR A 110 -2.37 19.09 -6.24
C TYR A 110 -1.50 18.90 -7.48
N GLY A 111 -2.12 19.06 -8.66
CA GLY A 111 -1.44 18.93 -9.96
C GLY A 111 -1.08 17.49 -10.32
N GLY A 112 -0.61 17.29 -11.55
CA GLY A 112 -0.21 15.97 -12.08
C GLY A 112 -1.21 14.86 -11.71
N THR A 113 -0.70 13.81 -11.08
CA THR A 113 -1.44 12.56 -10.77
C THR A 113 -2.53 12.70 -9.70
N ALA A 114 -2.72 13.86 -9.07
CA ALA A 114 -3.55 14.02 -7.87
C ALA A 114 -4.99 13.47 -7.99
N LYS A 115 -5.61 13.60 -9.17
CA LYS A 115 -6.96 13.06 -9.42
C LYS A 115 -6.98 11.53 -9.37
N GLN A 116 -5.99 10.88 -9.98
CA GLN A 116 -5.88 9.43 -10.03
C GLN A 116 -5.43 8.86 -8.68
N ASP A 117 -4.52 9.54 -7.98
CA ASP A 117 -4.09 9.15 -6.64
C ASP A 117 -5.29 9.15 -5.67
N LYS A 118 -6.07 10.24 -5.67
CA LYS A 118 -7.29 10.35 -4.86
C LYS A 118 -8.33 9.29 -5.17
N LEU A 119 -8.48 8.92 -6.44
CA LEU A 119 -9.38 7.83 -6.85
C LEU A 119 -8.95 6.51 -6.19
N ASN A 120 -7.66 6.17 -6.27
CA ASN A 120 -7.11 4.95 -5.69
C ASN A 120 -7.20 4.96 -4.16
N ASP A 121 -6.82 6.06 -3.51
CA ASP A 121 -6.92 6.24 -2.06
C ASP A 121 -8.34 5.96 -1.56
N ASN A 122 -9.31 6.65 -2.16
CA ASN A 122 -10.71 6.57 -1.75
C ASN A 122 -11.33 5.21 -2.05
N LEU A 123 -10.88 4.51 -3.09
CA LEU A 123 -11.42 3.20 -3.43
C LEU A 123 -10.83 2.10 -2.53
N LEU A 124 -9.52 2.17 -2.25
CA LEU A 124 -8.82 1.17 -1.44
C LEU A 124 -9.13 1.31 0.05
N PHE A 125 -9.11 2.54 0.59
CA PHE A 125 -9.03 2.78 2.04
C PHE A 125 -10.30 3.34 2.66
N SER A 126 -11.36 3.53 1.89
CA SER A 126 -12.66 3.87 2.45
C SER A 126 -13.49 2.62 2.77
N CYS A 127 -14.43 2.77 3.69
CA CYS A 127 -15.32 1.68 4.07
C CYS A 127 -16.36 1.35 2.99
N CYS A 128 -16.77 2.32 2.17
CA CYS A 128 -17.71 2.06 1.06
C CYS A 128 -17.57 3.12 -0.05
N CYS A 129 -16.46 3.07 -0.78
CA CYS A 129 -16.13 3.94 -1.92
C CYS A 129 -16.28 5.45 -1.69
N SER A 130 -15.84 5.93 -0.52
CA SER A 130 -15.78 7.34 -0.17
C SER A 130 -17.13 8.05 -0.40
N ARG A 131 -18.02 7.94 0.57
CA ARG A 131 -19.32 8.63 0.53
C ARG A 131 -19.27 9.89 1.38
N SER A 132 -19.06 11.05 0.75
CA SER A 132 -19.24 12.35 1.41
C SER A 132 -20.15 13.27 0.60
N PRO A 133 -21.48 13.02 0.59
CA PRO A 133 -22.42 13.69 -0.32
C PRO A 133 -22.48 15.21 -0.14
N TRP A 134 -21.89 15.74 0.94
CA TRP A 134 -21.82 17.15 1.26
C TRP A 134 -20.49 17.82 0.88
N ILE A 135 -19.40 17.05 0.66
CA ILE A 135 -18.05 17.59 0.51
C ILE A 135 -17.40 17.16 -0.83
N PHE A 136 -17.63 15.93 -1.31
CA PHE A 136 -17.11 15.43 -2.60
C PHE A 136 -17.94 14.24 -3.13
N GLY A 137 -17.94 14.03 -4.45
CA GLY A 137 -18.72 12.96 -5.11
C GLY A 137 -18.31 11.55 -4.64
N THR A 138 -19.20 10.57 -4.84
CA THR A 138 -18.91 9.15 -4.58
C THR A 138 -17.93 8.61 -5.61
N VAL A 139 -17.03 7.71 -5.18
CA VAL A 139 -16.03 7.10 -6.07
C VAL A 139 -16.59 5.89 -6.81
N CYS A 140 -17.56 5.21 -6.21
CA CYS A 140 -18.30 4.14 -6.85
C CYS A 140 -19.74 4.11 -6.29
N ASP A 141 -20.64 3.40 -6.96
CA ASP A 141 -22.05 3.38 -6.58
C ASP A 141 -22.40 2.25 -5.59
N CYS A 142 -21.44 1.49 -5.04
CA CYS A 142 -21.69 0.25 -4.27
C CYS A 142 -22.45 0.42 -2.94
N TYR A 143 -22.74 1.64 -2.52
CA TYR A 143 -23.56 1.90 -1.34
C TYR A 143 -25.01 1.45 -1.52
N SER A 144 -25.52 0.70 -0.53
CA SER A 144 -26.87 0.09 -0.58
C SER A 144 -27.80 0.56 0.56
N GLY A 145 -27.48 1.68 1.22
CA GLY A 145 -28.31 2.25 2.29
C GLY A 145 -27.95 1.74 3.70
N LYS A 146 -28.26 2.53 4.75
CA LYS A 146 -28.14 2.11 6.17
C LYS A 146 -26.77 1.47 6.53
N SER A 147 -25.68 2.09 6.10
CA SER A 147 -24.30 1.58 6.28
C SER A 147 -24.03 0.20 5.66
N ARG A 148 -24.72 -0.12 4.55
CA ARG A 148 -24.48 -1.33 3.75
C ARG A 148 -23.69 -1.01 2.49
N CYS A 149 -22.76 -1.89 2.15
CA CYS A 149 -21.99 -1.84 0.92
C CYS A 149 -22.01 -3.18 0.19
N ASP A 150 -22.21 -3.13 -1.13
CA ASP A 150 -22.23 -4.31 -1.98
C ASP A 150 -20.82 -4.83 -2.28
N ASN A 151 -20.55 -6.09 -1.92
CA ASN A 151 -19.23 -6.71 -2.05
C ASN A 151 -18.84 -6.98 -3.50
N THR A 152 -19.79 -7.44 -4.32
CA THR A 152 -19.54 -7.74 -5.73
C THR A 152 -19.11 -6.48 -6.46
N CYS A 153 -19.87 -5.41 -6.28
CA CYS A 153 -19.58 -4.10 -6.83
C CYS A 153 -18.24 -3.54 -6.32
N LEU A 154 -17.91 -3.69 -5.03
CA LEU A 154 -16.63 -3.21 -4.47
C LEU A 154 -15.43 -3.91 -5.14
N HIS A 155 -15.53 -5.22 -5.34
CA HIS A 155 -14.49 -5.99 -6.00
C HIS A 155 -14.30 -5.55 -7.46
N GLU A 156 -15.40 -5.45 -8.21
CA GLU A 156 -15.36 -5.03 -9.61
C GLU A 156 -14.75 -3.63 -9.76
N ALA A 157 -15.11 -2.70 -8.88
CA ALA A 157 -14.54 -1.37 -8.87
C ALA A 157 -13.02 -1.40 -8.63
N LEU A 158 -12.53 -2.27 -7.73
CA LEU A 158 -11.12 -2.39 -7.37
C LEU A 158 -10.24 -3.12 -8.41
N MET A 159 -10.85 -3.84 -9.35
CA MET A 159 -10.16 -4.61 -10.38
C MET A 159 -10.01 -3.87 -11.71
N ASP A 160 -10.38 -2.59 -11.78
CA ASP A 160 -10.18 -1.77 -12.99
C ASP A 160 -8.70 -1.69 -13.37
N ASP A 161 -8.40 -1.91 -14.65
CA ASP A 161 -7.03 -1.98 -15.18
C ASP A 161 -6.26 -0.65 -15.04
N ASN A 162 -6.96 0.47 -14.83
CA ASN A 162 -6.36 1.80 -14.64
C ASN A 162 -5.99 2.11 -13.18
N LEU A 163 -6.28 1.20 -12.25
CA LEU A 163 -5.91 1.35 -10.85
C LEU A 163 -4.47 0.91 -10.60
N PHE A 164 -3.87 1.50 -9.56
CA PHE A 164 -2.44 1.36 -9.28
C PHE A 164 -2.06 -0.07 -8.90
N TYR A 165 -2.96 -0.82 -8.27
CA TYR A 165 -2.76 -2.24 -8.02
C TYR A 165 -2.60 -3.02 -9.33
N SER A 166 -3.52 -2.87 -10.29
CA SER A 166 -3.48 -3.53 -11.61
C SER A 166 -2.23 -3.15 -12.42
N ILE A 167 -1.88 -1.87 -12.44
CA ILE A 167 -0.64 -1.39 -13.08
C ILE A 167 0.60 -1.99 -12.41
N GLY A 168 0.59 -2.04 -11.07
CA GLY A 168 1.67 -2.64 -10.28
C GLY A 168 1.89 -4.12 -10.56
N LEU A 169 0.82 -4.90 -10.77
CA LEU A 169 0.92 -6.32 -11.15
C LEU A 169 1.68 -6.49 -12.47
N ASN A 170 1.33 -5.68 -13.47
CA ASN A 170 1.98 -5.72 -14.79
C ASN A 170 3.45 -5.30 -14.71
N LEU A 171 3.75 -4.25 -13.94
CA LEU A 171 5.12 -3.79 -13.73
C LEU A 171 5.98 -4.84 -13.02
N TYR A 172 5.46 -5.46 -11.97
CA TYR A 172 6.15 -6.53 -11.25
C TYR A 172 6.47 -7.71 -12.18
N ASN A 173 5.48 -8.17 -12.94
CA ASN A 173 5.67 -9.25 -13.91
C ASN A 173 6.74 -8.90 -14.95
N ASN A 174 6.75 -7.67 -15.46
CA ASN A 174 7.77 -7.21 -16.40
C ASN A 174 9.17 -7.21 -15.74
N LEU A 175 9.30 -6.72 -14.51
CA LEU A 175 10.57 -6.75 -13.77
C LEU A 175 11.08 -8.17 -13.60
N THR A 176 10.23 -9.14 -13.27
CA THR A 176 10.65 -10.55 -13.16
C THR A 176 11.08 -11.18 -14.49
N GLN A 177 10.61 -10.66 -15.63
CA GLN A 177 11.07 -11.11 -16.95
C GLN A 177 12.43 -10.51 -17.32
N ILE A 178 12.66 -9.24 -16.95
CA ILE A 178 13.93 -8.55 -17.19
C ILE A 178 15.02 -9.04 -16.22
N TYR A 179 14.64 -9.34 -14.98
CA TYR A 179 15.52 -9.69 -13.87
C TYR A 179 15.09 -11.03 -13.22
N PRO A 180 15.20 -12.16 -13.94
CA PRO A 180 14.64 -13.44 -13.50
C PRO A 180 15.28 -14.03 -12.24
N GLU A 181 16.55 -13.72 -11.97
CA GLU A 181 17.32 -14.26 -10.85
C GLU A 181 17.47 -13.27 -9.69
N SER A 182 16.85 -12.09 -9.79
CA SER A 182 17.04 -11.01 -8.81
C SER A 182 16.05 -11.09 -7.66
N ASN A 183 16.50 -10.67 -6.47
CA ASN A 183 15.60 -10.40 -5.36
C ASN A 183 14.88 -9.08 -5.63
N ILE A 184 13.54 -9.09 -5.64
CA ILE A 184 12.75 -7.87 -5.83
C ILE A 184 12.20 -7.42 -4.47
N TRP A 185 12.55 -6.20 -4.07
CA TRP A 185 11.98 -5.53 -2.90
C TRP A 185 10.97 -4.48 -3.35
N LEU A 186 9.86 -4.38 -2.62
CA LEU A 186 8.78 -3.45 -2.90
C LEU A 186 8.74 -2.40 -1.80
N ILE A 187 8.85 -1.13 -2.16
CA ILE A 187 8.77 -0.04 -1.18
C ILE A 187 7.86 1.05 -1.68
N GLY A 188 7.41 1.87 -0.74
CA GLY A 188 6.64 3.06 -1.07
C GLY A 188 6.20 3.78 0.18
N HIS A 189 5.66 4.97 -0.02
CA HIS A 189 5.11 5.81 1.02
C HIS A 189 3.63 6.08 0.78
N SER A 190 2.82 6.20 1.84
CA SER A 190 1.38 6.49 1.74
C SER A 190 0.67 5.47 0.83
N LEU A 191 -0.15 5.91 -0.14
CA LEU A 191 -0.75 5.07 -1.17
C LEU A 191 0.25 4.10 -1.83
N GLY A 192 1.47 4.56 -2.14
CA GLY A 192 2.49 3.73 -2.78
C GLY A 192 2.98 2.59 -1.89
N GLY A 193 3.05 2.83 -0.57
CA GLY A 193 3.39 1.81 0.41
C GLY A 193 2.30 0.74 0.53
N ALA A 194 1.04 1.16 0.56
CA ALA A 194 -0.08 0.22 0.57
C ALA A 194 -0.14 -0.62 -0.72
N VAL A 195 0.09 -0.02 -1.90
CA VAL A 195 0.19 -0.77 -3.17
C VAL A 195 1.37 -1.74 -3.13
N ALA A 196 2.54 -1.33 -2.62
CA ALA A 196 3.69 -2.21 -2.44
C ALA A 196 3.38 -3.41 -1.52
N SER A 197 2.62 -3.18 -0.44
CA SER A 197 2.14 -4.26 0.45
C SER A 197 1.20 -5.22 -0.27
N LEU A 198 0.20 -4.71 -1.00
CA LEU A 198 -0.72 -5.56 -1.78
C LEU A 198 0.01 -6.39 -2.85
N LEU A 199 1.02 -5.83 -3.52
CA LEU A 199 1.85 -6.57 -4.47
C LEU A 199 2.70 -7.63 -3.77
N SER A 200 3.23 -7.31 -2.58
CA SER A 200 3.96 -8.28 -1.74
C SER A 200 3.07 -9.46 -1.35
N ALA A 201 1.83 -9.20 -0.92
CA ALA A 201 0.86 -10.25 -0.60
C ALA A 201 0.55 -11.14 -1.81
N THR A 202 0.55 -10.58 -3.02
CA THR A 202 0.30 -11.31 -4.27
C THR A 202 1.50 -12.15 -4.74
N PHE A 203 2.71 -11.61 -4.66
CA PHE A 203 3.90 -12.25 -5.25
C PHE A 203 4.82 -12.92 -4.22
N GLY A 204 4.58 -12.74 -2.93
CA GLY A 204 5.45 -13.22 -1.87
C GLY A 204 6.85 -12.63 -1.98
N SER A 205 6.95 -11.29 -1.96
CA SER A 205 8.22 -10.54 -2.08
C SER A 205 8.39 -9.59 -0.91
N PRO A 206 9.61 -9.35 -0.39
CA PRO A 206 9.82 -8.44 0.72
C PRO A 206 9.28 -7.04 0.43
N SER A 207 8.56 -6.43 1.37
CA SER A 207 8.14 -5.04 1.26
C SER A 207 8.35 -4.22 2.54
N VAL A 208 8.61 -2.92 2.34
CA VAL A 208 8.66 -1.92 3.40
C VAL A 208 7.80 -0.72 3.01
N ALA A 209 6.70 -0.52 3.71
CA ALA A 209 5.72 0.53 3.46
C ALA A 209 5.82 1.62 4.53
N PHE A 210 6.06 2.87 4.13
CA PHE A 210 6.19 4.01 5.05
C PHE A 210 4.89 4.80 5.15
N GLU A 211 4.39 5.01 6.37
CA GLU A 211 3.16 5.78 6.64
C GLU A 211 1.98 5.37 5.74
N SER A 212 1.87 4.09 5.39
CA SER A 212 0.80 3.60 4.52
C SER A 212 -0.53 3.53 5.26
N PRO A 213 -1.67 3.85 4.62
CA PRO A 213 -2.98 3.46 5.17
C PRO A 213 -3.08 1.93 5.30
N GLY A 214 -3.93 1.45 6.22
CA GLY A 214 -4.18 0.02 6.39
C GLY A 214 -4.81 -0.63 5.16
N GLU A 215 -4.14 -1.58 4.53
CA GLU A 215 -4.55 -2.22 3.28
C GLU A 215 -5.21 -3.59 3.44
N ALA A 216 -5.36 -4.11 4.66
CA ALA A 216 -5.88 -5.46 4.88
C ALA A 216 -7.32 -5.63 4.36
N LEU A 217 -8.18 -4.61 4.53
CA LEU A 217 -9.53 -4.63 3.96
C LEU A 217 -9.51 -4.61 2.42
N ALA A 218 -8.59 -3.86 1.82
CA ALA A 218 -8.42 -3.84 0.37
C ALA A 218 -7.99 -5.21 -0.17
N ALA A 219 -7.06 -5.89 0.51
CA ALA A 219 -6.64 -7.25 0.16
C ALA A 219 -7.81 -8.25 0.23
N LYS A 220 -8.65 -8.16 1.28
CA LYS A 220 -9.86 -8.98 1.40
C LYS A 220 -10.81 -8.73 0.22
N ARG A 221 -11.03 -7.48 -0.17
CA ARG A 221 -11.87 -7.11 -1.34
C ARG A 221 -11.27 -7.53 -2.68
N LEU A 222 -9.95 -7.57 -2.80
CA LEU A 222 -9.23 -8.10 -3.96
C LEU A 222 -9.17 -9.63 -3.97
N TYR A 223 -9.76 -10.29 -2.96
CA TYR A 223 -9.75 -11.73 -2.72
C TYR A 223 -8.34 -12.31 -2.64
N LEU A 224 -7.36 -11.55 -2.12
CA LEU A 224 -6.01 -12.06 -1.94
C LEU A 224 -6.02 -13.21 -0.91
N PRO A 225 -5.63 -14.42 -1.29
CA PRO A 225 -5.52 -15.55 -0.38
C PRO A 225 -4.51 -15.26 0.73
N PRO A 226 -4.86 -15.46 2.02
CA PRO A 226 -3.92 -15.32 3.11
C PRO A 226 -2.88 -16.45 3.08
N PRO A 227 -1.69 -16.23 3.62
CA PRO A 227 -0.66 -17.25 3.72
C PRO A 227 -1.03 -18.32 4.78
N PRO A 228 -0.40 -19.52 4.75
CA PRO A 228 -0.71 -20.59 5.70
C PRO A 228 -0.47 -20.24 7.17
N SER A 229 0.40 -19.26 7.43
CA SER A 229 0.70 -18.76 8.78
C SER A 229 -0.40 -17.88 9.40
N GLY A 230 -1.47 -17.59 8.66
CA GLY A 230 -2.60 -16.78 9.12
C GLY A 230 -2.76 -15.50 8.29
N GLU A 231 -3.41 -14.47 8.84
CA GLU A 231 -3.61 -13.20 8.13
C GLU A 231 -2.33 -12.33 8.08
N VAL A 232 -1.28 -12.68 8.84
CA VAL A 232 -0.03 -11.91 8.91
C VAL A 232 0.97 -12.41 7.87
N HIS A 233 1.33 -11.53 6.93
CA HIS A 233 2.35 -11.79 5.92
C HIS A 233 3.75 -11.49 6.47
N PRO A 234 4.65 -12.50 6.60
CA PRO A 234 5.95 -12.32 7.23
C PRO A 234 6.95 -11.46 6.43
N GLY A 235 6.69 -11.23 5.14
CA GLY A 235 7.52 -10.41 4.26
C GLY A 235 7.10 -8.95 4.16
N ILE A 236 5.99 -8.56 4.80
CA ILE A 236 5.42 -7.21 4.72
C ILE A 236 5.73 -6.48 6.02
N ILE A 237 6.37 -5.32 5.90
CA ILE A 237 6.73 -4.47 7.04
C ILE A 237 6.19 -3.06 6.82
N HIS A 238 5.44 -2.55 7.79
CA HIS A 238 4.97 -1.18 7.84
C HIS A 238 5.84 -0.39 8.81
N VAL A 239 6.21 0.83 8.44
CA VAL A 239 7.01 1.72 9.27
C VAL A 239 6.25 3.04 9.36
N TYR A 240 5.83 3.41 10.56
CA TYR A 240 5.09 4.64 10.78
C TYR A 240 5.28 5.20 12.18
N HIS A 241 4.74 6.39 12.44
CA HIS A 241 4.83 7.03 13.74
C HIS A 241 3.47 7.43 14.33
N THR A 242 3.36 7.47 15.66
CA THR A 242 2.08 7.70 16.37
C THR A 242 1.44 9.08 16.14
N ALA A 243 2.18 10.06 15.62
CA ALA A 243 1.64 11.37 15.25
C ALA A 243 1.02 11.45 13.85
N ASP A 244 1.09 10.40 13.03
CA ASP A 244 0.48 10.39 11.69
C ASP A 244 -0.92 9.77 11.77
N PRO A 245 -1.99 10.52 11.47
CA PRO A 245 -3.35 9.98 11.51
C PRO A 245 -3.66 8.95 10.40
N ILE A 246 -2.88 8.85 9.33
CA ILE A 246 -3.20 8.00 8.17
C ILE A 246 -3.06 6.49 8.45
N PRO A 247 -1.89 5.96 8.85
CA PRO A 247 -1.75 4.53 9.14
C PRO A 247 -2.65 4.06 10.29
N GLN A 248 -3.06 4.99 11.16
CA GLN A 248 -3.93 4.70 12.29
C GLN A 248 -5.44 4.78 11.97
N GLY A 249 -5.83 5.02 10.70
CA GLY A 249 -7.23 5.22 10.32
C GLY A 249 -7.93 6.39 11.05
N ALA A 250 -7.16 7.32 11.59
CA ALA A 250 -7.65 8.41 12.43
C ALA A 250 -8.03 9.67 11.61
N CYS A 251 -7.80 9.67 10.29
CA CYS A 251 -8.04 10.82 9.43
C CYS A 251 -9.49 10.93 8.89
N THR A 252 -10.51 10.57 9.68
CA THR A 252 -11.86 10.24 9.18
C THR A 252 -12.99 11.19 9.60
N GLY A 253 -12.77 12.09 10.56
CA GLY A 253 -13.80 13.00 11.05
C GLY A 253 -14.21 14.09 10.05
N PRO A 254 -15.42 14.69 10.17
CA PRO A 254 -15.89 15.75 9.26
C PRO A 254 -15.02 17.02 9.29
N PHE A 255 -14.23 17.20 10.36
CA PHE A 255 -13.26 18.28 10.50
C PHE A 255 -11.81 17.82 10.25
N SER A 256 -11.59 16.58 9.82
CA SER A 256 -10.25 16.11 9.48
C SER A 256 -9.75 16.78 8.20
N TRP A 257 -8.45 17.01 8.12
CA TRP A 257 -7.83 17.57 6.92
C TRP A 257 -7.91 16.61 5.72
N CYS A 258 -7.91 15.29 5.93
CA CYS A 258 -8.09 14.34 4.83
C CYS A 258 -9.46 14.49 4.19
N ILE A 259 -10.53 14.52 5.01
CA ILE A 259 -11.88 14.73 4.51
C ILE A 259 -11.97 16.09 3.82
N GLN A 260 -11.48 17.18 4.43
CA GLN A 260 -11.50 18.50 3.75
C GLN A 260 -10.73 18.52 2.42
N ALA A 261 -9.69 17.70 2.28
CA ALA A 261 -8.93 17.53 1.05
C ALA A 261 -9.54 16.51 0.07
N GLY A 262 -10.65 15.85 0.42
CA GLY A 262 -11.36 14.89 -0.44
C GLY A 262 -10.89 13.44 -0.34
N TYR A 263 -10.25 13.06 0.77
CA TYR A 263 -9.73 11.73 1.03
C TYR A 263 -10.51 11.05 2.17
N ALA A 264 -11.02 9.85 1.91
CA ALA A 264 -11.70 8.98 2.87
C ALA A 264 -10.78 7.80 3.23
N LEU A 265 -9.77 8.08 4.05
CA LEU A 265 -8.80 7.11 4.55
C LEU A 265 -9.29 6.57 5.90
N GLU A 266 -10.16 5.57 5.85
CA GLU A 266 -10.89 5.02 7.00
C GLU A 266 -10.31 3.73 7.57
N THR A 267 -9.45 3.06 6.81
CA THR A 267 -8.83 1.78 7.21
C THR A 267 -7.56 2.01 8.03
N GLN A 268 -7.29 1.07 8.93
CA GLN A 268 -6.16 1.05 9.87
C GLN A 268 -5.44 -0.31 9.90
N CYS A 269 -6.07 -1.39 9.43
CA CYS A 269 -5.49 -2.73 9.56
C CYS A 269 -4.48 -3.04 8.45
N HIS A 270 -3.31 -3.53 8.84
CA HIS A 270 -2.22 -3.88 7.93
C HIS A 270 -2.04 -5.40 7.76
N LEU A 271 -1.53 -5.84 6.62
CA LEU A 271 -1.30 -7.27 6.34
C LEU A 271 -0.03 -7.83 7.00
N GLY A 272 0.90 -6.97 7.37
CA GLY A 272 2.24 -7.34 7.83
C GLY A 272 2.49 -7.12 9.31
N LYS A 273 3.76 -6.88 9.64
CA LYS A 273 4.18 -6.37 10.95
C LYS A 273 4.43 -4.87 10.87
N SER A 274 4.26 -4.18 11.99
CA SER A 274 4.43 -2.74 12.10
C SER A 274 5.59 -2.40 13.02
N ILE A 275 6.47 -1.51 12.56
CA ILE A 275 7.48 -0.80 13.35
C ILE A 275 6.90 0.58 13.63
N VAL A 276 6.56 0.84 14.90
CA VAL A 276 5.83 2.05 15.29
C VAL A 276 6.70 2.93 16.18
N TYR A 277 7.06 4.11 15.67
CA TYR A 277 7.80 5.12 16.43
C TYR A 277 6.84 5.96 17.27
N ASP A 278 7.00 5.98 18.61
CA ASP A 278 6.11 6.73 19.49
C ASP A 278 6.46 8.24 19.57
N THR A 279 6.20 8.96 18.49
CA THR A 279 6.46 10.40 18.39
C THR A 279 5.54 11.25 19.27
N VAL A 280 4.32 10.78 19.58
CA VAL A 280 3.39 11.47 20.47
C VAL A 280 3.92 11.49 21.90
N THR A 281 4.35 10.36 22.45
CA THR A 281 4.86 10.30 23.82
C THR A 281 6.27 10.87 23.91
N GLU A 282 7.17 10.46 23.02
CA GLU A 282 8.60 10.81 23.12
C GLU A 282 8.88 12.25 22.66
N LEU A 283 8.21 12.72 21.60
CA LEU A 283 8.47 14.05 21.02
C LEU A 283 7.39 15.08 21.35
N LYS A 284 6.33 14.68 22.07
CA LYS A 284 5.16 15.53 22.38
C LYS A 284 4.50 16.11 21.12
N TRP A 285 4.58 15.38 20.01
CA TRP A 285 3.92 15.78 18.78
C TRP A 285 2.40 15.67 18.92
N ARG A 286 1.71 16.58 18.23
CA ARG A 286 0.27 16.46 18.04
C ARG A 286 0.03 15.52 16.86
N VAL A 287 -1.06 14.75 16.93
CA VAL A 287 -1.52 13.96 15.79
C VAL A 287 -2.08 14.90 14.73
N GLU A 288 -1.44 14.95 13.57
CA GLU A 288 -1.81 15.89 12.51
C GLU A 288 -1.24 15.50 11.14
N LEU A 289 -1.99 15.77 10.08
CA LEU A 289 -1.67 15.34 8.72
C LEU A 289 -0.32 15.87 8.19
N ARG A 290 0.17 17.01 8.70
CA ARG A 290 1.50 17.52 8.27
C ARG A 290 2.65 16.60 8.67
N ARG A 291 2.45 15.70 9.64
CA ARG A 291 3.48 14.74 10.08
C ARG A 291 3.59 13.54 9.14
N HIS A 292 2.58 13.30 8.31
CA HIS A 292 2.57 12.21 7.33
C HIS A 292 3.69 12.29 6.28
N THR A 293 4.29 13.46 6.03
CA THR A 293 5.19 13.59 4.88
C THR A 293 6.41 12.68 5.00
N ILE A 294 6.79 12.01 3.90
CA ILE A 294 8.00 11.17 3.84
C ILE A 294 9.27 11.91 4.30
N LYS A 295 9.33 13.24 4.09
CA LYS A 295 10.41 14.07 4.61
C LYS A 295 10.48 14.06 6.14
N THR A 296 9.34 14.24 6.82
CA THR A 296 9.25 14.14 8.29
C THR A 296 9.66 12.76 8.77
N VAL A 297 9.22 11.70 8.08
CA VAL A 297 9.59 10.31 8.41
C VAL A 297 11.10 10.11 8.30
N ILE A 298 11.75 10.59 7.24
CA ILE A 298 13.19 10.48 7.04
C ILE A 298 13.95 11.29 8.10
N GLU A 299 13.75 12.61 8.13
CA GLU A 299 14.62 13.54 8.86
C GLU A 299 14.32 13.60 10.36
N GLU A 300 13.04 13.54 10.74
CA GLU A 300 12.61 13.78 12.14
C GLU A 300 12.33 12.49 12.92
N VAL A 301 12.13 11.36 12.22
CA VAL A 301 11.78 10.07 12.83
C VAL A 301 12.90 9.04 12.62
N ILE A 302 13.13 8.54 11.40
CA ILE A 302 14.08 7.45 11.17
C ILE A 302 15.53 7.88 11.45
N GLU A 303 15.95 9.07 11.00
CA GLU A 303 17.33 9.53 11.16
C GLU A 303 17.64 10.10 12.55
N ARG A 304 16.63 10.19 13.42
CA ARG A 304 16.78 10.62 14.81
C ARG A 304 17.54 9.61 15.66
N GLU A 305 18.22 10.09 16.69
CA GLU A 305 18.91 9.28 17.69
C GLU A 305 17.93 8.53 18.62
N TRP A 306 17.56 7.33 18.22
CA TRP A 306 16.85 6.29 18.99
C TRP A 306 16.97 4.94 18.27
N ASP A 307 16.66 3.86 18.99
CA ASP A 307 16.67 2.50 18.44
C ASP A 307 15.45 2.26 17.54
N VAL A 308 15.60 1.35 16.57
CA VAL A 308 14.47 0.89 15.76
C VAL A 308 13.54 0.04 16.64
N PRO A 309 12.24 0.39 16.76
CA PRO A 309 11.28 -0.40 17.52
C PRO A 309 11.15 -1.82 16.97
N GLU A 310 10.75 -2.76 17.84
CA GLU A 310 10.47 -4.13 17.41
C GLU A 310 9.27 -4.17 16.45
N ALA A 311 9.36 -4.97 15.39
CA ALA A 311 8.27 -5.16 14.44
C ALA A 311 7.25 -6.17 15.00
N THR A 312 6.02 -5.72 15.24
CA THR A 312 4.94 -6.54 15.81
C THR A 312 3.72 -6.62 14.89
N PRO A 313 3.04 -7.77 14.79
CA PRO A 313 1.77 -7.85 14.08
C PRO A 313 0.68 -7.05 14.80
N GLU A 314 -0.33 -6.61 14.07
CA GLU A 314 -1.54 -6.05 14.66
C GLU A 314 -2.45 -7.18 15.15
N GLU A 315 -2.90 -7.09 16.40
CA GLU A 315 -3.78 -8.08 17.01
C GLU A 315 -5.23 -7.60 16.95
N GLU A 316 -6.15 -8.49 16.53
CA GLU A 316 -7.60 -8.26 16.53
C GLU A 316 -8.05 -6.97 15.82
N CYS A 317 -7.35 -6.56 14.77
CA CYS A 317 -7.68 -5.35 14.03
C CYS A 317 -8.95 -5.53 13.18
N ILE A 318 -9.90 -4.61 13.32
CA ILE A 318 -11.15 -4.59 12.55
C ILE A 318 -11.32 -3.23 11.88
N ASP A 319 -11.31 -3.24 10.56
CA ASP A 319 -11.71 -2.08 9.75
C ASP A 319 -13.23 -2.00 9.63
N CYS A 320 -13.74 -0.77 9.56
CA CYS A 320 -15.11 -0.50 9.12
C CYS A 320 -16.20 -1.24 9.92
N PHE A 321 -16.01 -1.45 11.22
CA PHE A 321 -16.93 -2.23 12.08
C PHE A 321 -18.41 -1.78 12.07
N LYS A 322 -18.68 -0.53 11.64
CA LYS A 322 -20.04 0.02 11.51
C LYS A 322 -20.73 -0.33 10.19
N TRP A 323 -20.01 -0.95 9.26
CA TRP A 323 -20.49 -1.26 7.92
C TRP A 323 -20.87 -2.74 7.80
N GLU A 324 -21.99 -2.98 7.12
CA GLU A 324 -22.45 -4.31 6.71
C GLU A 324 -22.06 -4.54 5.24
N PHE A 325 -21.40 -5.66 4.98
CA PHE A 325 -20.88 -6.04 3.66
C PHE A 325 -21.60 -7.30 3.16
N GLY A 326 -22.16 -7.25 1.95
CA GLY A 326 -22.96 -8.36 1.42
C GLY A 326 -23.34 -8.18 -0.04
N GLU A 327 -24.22 -9.04 -0.53
CA GLU A 327 -24.82 -8.92 -1.86
C GLU A 327 -26.16 -8.18 -1.74
N TYR A 328 -26.22 -6.96 -2.25
CA TYR A 328 -27.37 -6.07 -2.11
C TYR A 328 -27.89 -5.53 -3.44
N LYS A 329 -27.09 -5.62 -4.51
CA LYS A 329 -27.44 -5.08 -5.84
C LYS A 329 -27.85 -6.13 -6.87
N ASN A 330 -27.59 -7.41 -6.59
CA ASN A 330 -27.97 -8.52 -7.48
C ASN A 330 -29.49 -8.83 -7.49
N GLU A 331 -30.28 -8.24 -6.59
CA GLU A 331 -31.74 -8.49 -6.51
C GLU A 331 -32.59 -7.73 -7.55
N THR A 332 -32.02 -6.80 -8.32
CA THR A 332 -32.81 -5.94 -9.24
C THR A 332 -33.05 -6.48 -10.66
N ILE A 333 -32.62 -7.70 -11.01
CA ILE A 333 -32.84 -8.27 -12.36
C ILE A 333 -34.02 -9.27 -12.41
N SER A 334 -34.65 -9.58 -11.28
CA SER A 334 -35.84 -10.44 -11.24
C SER A 334 -37.05 -9.73 -10.63
N ALA A 335 -37.67 -8.82 -11.41
CA ALA A 335 -39.02 -8.33 -11.18
C ALA A 335 -39.72 -8.04 -12.51
#